data_AF-A0A3D9CM66-F1
#
_entry.id   AF-A0A3D9CM66-F1
#
_cell.length_a   1.000
_cell.length_b   1.000
_cell.length_c   1.000
_cell.angle_alpha   90.00
_cell.angle_beta   90.00
_cell.angle_gamma   90.00
#
_symmetry.space_group_name_H-M   'P 1'
#
loop_
_entity.id
_entity.type
_entity.pdbx_description
1 polymer ?
#
loop_
_entity_poly.entity_id
_entity_poly.type
_entity_poly.pdbx_seq_one_letter_code
_entity_poly.pdbx_strand_id
1 'polypeptide(L)'
;MKIFEVESKLETNLKQLEFYYELFDKLESKYSFLIVIYSFIFLYTIELFKFFIEVKFLDINIIFTLLFALFVILLTVSLVLTYQLQKPIDIYYTHEPNYYYNDILNEYKKKLNIGDDINEDQEYLLNEYVNITYLQEQEIALSKNIKAYRSKRKKYYHNFNVILVTLILYVITSSFVIFEKRKENNSFDLKNYKEIINYLNSSKDGR
;
A
#
# COMPACT_ATOMS: atom_id res chain seq x y z
N MET A 1 27.89 2.64 -33.18
CA MET A 1 26.55 2.05 -32.94
C MET A 1 25.75 2.34 -34.19
N LYS A 2 25.15 1.34 -34.84
CA LYS A 2 24.40 1.57 -36.09
C LYS A 2 23.06 2.24 -35.77
N ILE A 3 22.53 3.12 -36.62
CA ILE A 3 21.23 3.81 -36.41
C ILE A 3 20.13 2.83 -36.01
N PHE A 4 20.02 1.71 -36.72
CA PHE A 4 19.04 0.66 -36.43
C PHE A 4 19.12 0.12 -34.99
N GLU A 5 20.32 0.10 -34.38
CA GLU A 5 20.51 -0.32 -33.00
C GLU A 5 20.00 0.74 -32.01
N VAL A 6 20.14 2.03 -32.34
CA VAL A 6 19.66 3.15 -31.51
C VAL A 6 18.14 3.21 -31.55
N GLU A 7 17.54 3.16 -32.74
CA GLU A 7 16.08 3.18 -32.92
C GLU A 7 15.40 1.98 -32.25
N SER A 8 15.94 0.77 -32.44
CA SER A 8 15.43 -0.43 -31.79
C SER A 8 15.49 -0.34 -30.26
N LYS A 9 16.54 0.30 -29.73
CA LYS A 9 16.70 0.48 -28.28
C LYS A 9 15.74 1.54 -27.72
N LEU A 10 15.51 2.62 -28.47
CA LEU A 10 14.51 3.65 -28.13
C LEU A 10 13.11 3.03 -28.03
N GLU A 11 12.69 2.24 -29.02
CA GLU A 11 11.39 1.57 -29.00
C GLU A 11 11.28 0.60 -27.82
N THR A 12 12.33 -0.16 -27.55
CA THR A 12 12.37 -1.11 -26.43
C THR A 12 12.24 -0.39 -25.09
N ASN A 13 12.97 0.71 -24.89
CA ASN A 13 12.93 1.49 -23.66
C ASN A 13 11.55 2.13 -23.44
N LEU A 14 10.90 2.64 -24.48
CA LEU A 14 9.53 3.15 -24.41
C LEU A 14 8.54 2.09 -23.93
N LYS A 15 8.55 0.91 -24.56
CA LYS A 15 7.70 -0.21 -24.14
C LYS A 15 7.94 -0.60 -22.68
N GLN A 16 9.20 -0.55 -22.23
CA GLN A 16 9.52 -0.82 -20.83
C GLN A 16 9.01 0.27 -19.88
N LEU A 17 9.11 1.55 -20.27
CA LEU A 17 8.57 2.67 -19.49
C LEU A 17 7.05 2.55 -19.34
N GLU A 18 6.33 2.31 -20.44
CA GLU A 18 4.89 2.06 -20.44
C GLU A 18 4.52 0.89 -19.53
N PHE A 19 5.27 -0.22 -19.62
CA PHE A 19 5.08 -1.36 -18.74
C PHE A 19 5.24 -1.00 -17.25
N TYR A 20 6.23 -0.16 -16.89
CA TYR A 20 6.39 0.30 -15.52
C TYR A 20 5.26 1.25 -15.08
N TYR A 21 4.74 2.09 -15.96
CA TYR A 21 3.57 2.92 -15.68
C TYR A 21 2.34 2.06 -15.36
N GLU A 22 2.05 1.05 -16.19
CA GLU A 22 0.97 0.11 -15.89
C GLU A 22 1.17 -0.63 -14.55
N LEU A 23 2.42 -0.98 -14.22
CA LEU A 23 2.72 -1.63 -12.96
C LEU A 23 2.51 -0.71 -11.76
N PHE A 24 2.76 0.60 -11.90
CA PHE A 24 2.41 1.58 -10.87
C PHE A 24 0.88 1.65 -10.69
N ASP A 25 0.11 1.77 -11.77
CA ASP A 25 -1.36 1.81 -11.71
C ASP A 25 -1.94 0.54 -11.07
N LYS A 26 -1.41 -0.63 -11.44
CA LYS A 26 -1.76 -1.93 -10.84
C LYS A 26 -1.36 -2.03 -9.36
N LEU A 27 -0.32 -1.34 -8.92
CA LEU A 27 0.07 -1.29 -7.52
C LEU A 27 -0.83 -0.33 -6.74
N GLU A 28 -1.25 0.77 -7.35
CA GLU A 28 -2.15 1.75 -6.74
C GLU A 28 -3.56 1.20 -6.57
N SER A 29 -4.08 0.46 -7.55
CA SER A 29 -5.38 -0.20 -7.42
C SER A 29 -5.43 -1.21 -6.27
N LYS A 30 -4.31 -1.85 -5.94
CA LYS A 30 -4.19 -2.76 -4.79
C LYS A 30 -4.25 -2.03 -3.45
N TYR A 31 -3.99 -0.72 -3.39
CA TYR A 31 -4.17 0.03 -2.14
C TYR A 31 -5.62 0.10 -1.70
N SER A 32 -6.56 0.14 -2.64
CA SER A 32 -7.99 0.09 -2.34
C SER A 32 -8.36 -1.14 -1.51
N PHE A 33 -7.71 -2.29 -1.77
CA PHE A 33 -7.92 -3.51 -1.00
C PHE A 33 -7.47 -3.37 0.47
N LEU A 34 -6.33 -2.70 0.71
CA LEU A 34 -5.87 -2.42 2.08
C LEU A 34 -6.86 -1.52 2.83
N ILE A 35 -7.41 -0.50 2.15
CA ILE A 35 -8.41 0.42 2.75
C ILE A 35 -9.67 -0.34 3.17
N VAL A 36 -10.13 -1.29 2.35
CA VAL A 36 -11.28 -2.16 2.68
C VAL A 36 -10.99 -2.99 3.93
N ILE A 37 -9.79 -3.60 4.04
CA ILE A 37 -9.39 -4.35 5.23
C ILE A 37 -9.39 -3.46 6.47
N TYR A 38 -8.82 -2.25 6.39
CA TYR A 38 -8.83 -1.31 7.53
C TYR A 38 -10.24 -0.92 7.95
N SER A 39 -11.13 -0.69 6.99
CA SER A 39 -12.52 -0.34 7.28
C SER A 39 -13.23 -1.45 8.07
N PHE A 40 -12.98 -2.71 7.68
CA PHE A 40 -13.49 -3.87 8.40
C PHE A 40 -12.92 -3.97 9.82
N ILE A 41 -11.60 -3.86 9.98
CA ILE A 41 -10.95 -3.90 11.30
C ILE A 41 -11.50 -2.77 12.19
N PHE A 42 -11.65 -1.56 11.65
CA PHE A 42 -12.06 -0.39 12.43
C PHE A 42 -13.45 -0.52 13.05
N LEU A 43 -14.44 -1.00 12.27
CA LEU A 43 -15.82 -1.15 12.74
C LEU A 43 -15.93 -1.99 14.02
N TYR A 44 -15.14 -3.06 14.11
CA TYR A 44 -15.20 -3.99 15.23
C TYR A 44 -14.16 -3.72 16.31
N THR A 45 -13.11 -2.96 16.00
CA THR A 45 -12.11 -2.53 17.01
C THR A 45 -12.78 -1.70 18.11
N ILE A 46 -13.82 -0.93 17.79
CA ILE A 46 -14.61 -0.17 18.79
C ILE A 46 -15.21 -1.11 19.84
N GLU A 47 -15.76 -2.25 19.43
CA GLU A 47 -16.36 -3.23 20.35
C GLU A 47 -15.31 -3.90 21.25
N LEU A 48 -14.09 -4.11 20.73
CA LEU A 48 -12.96 -4.59 21.54
C LEU A 48 -12.57 -3.57 22.62
N PHE A 49 -12.50 -2.29 22.28
CA PHE A 49 -12.19 -1.23 23.25
C PHE A 49 -13.28 -1.09 24.32
N LYS A 50 -14.56 -1.15 23.93
CA LYS A 50 -15.68 -1.13 24.91
C LYS A 50 -15.57 -2.28 25.90
N PHE A 51 -15.37 -3.50 25.41
CA PHE A 51 -15.18 -4.67 26.29
C PHE A 51 -14.01 -4.47 27.27
N PHE A 52 -12.91 -3.89 26.80
CA PHE A 52 -11.75 -3.62 27.63
C PHE A 52 -11.99 -2.56 28.72
N ILE A 53 -12.92 -1.63 28.49
CA ILE A 53 -13.31 -0.58 29.45
C ILE A 53 -14.35 -1.12 30.45
N GLU A 54 -15.29 -1.93 29.97
CA GLU A 54 -16.40 -2.48 30.77
C GLU A 54 -15.95 -3.58 31.73
N VAL A 55 -15.00 -4.43 31.31
CA VAL A 55 -14.46 -5.49 32.15
C VAL A 55 -13.39 -4.92 33.08
N LYS A 56 -13.52 -5.15 34.39
CA LYS A 56 -12.48 -4.77 35.36
C LYS A 56 -11.18 -5.45 34.97
N PHE A 57 -10.12 -4.65 34.79
CA PHE A 57 -8.80 -5.08 34.30
C PHE A 57 -8.21 -6.30 35.04
N LEU A 58 -8.56 -6.48 36.32
CA LEU A 58 -8.10 -7.59 37.16
C LEU A 58 -8.71 -8.95 36.81
N ASP A 59 -9.90 -8.97 36.19
CA ASP A 59 -10.60 -10.20 35.80
C ASP A 59 -10.26 -10.62 34.36
N ILE A 60 -9.48 -9.82 33.64
CA ILE A 60 -9.10 -10.06 32.25
C ILE A 60 -7.89 -11.01 32.22
N ASN A 61 -7.98 -12.03 31.36
CA ASN A 61 -6.87 -12.95 31.10
C ASN A 61 -5.64 -12.20 30.57
N ILE A 62 -4.50 -12.31 31.27
CA ILE A 62 -3.23 -11.66 30.93
C ILE A 62 -2.82 -11.94 29.47
N ILE A 63 -3.05 -13.17 28.99
CA ILE A 63 -2.73 -13.56 27.61
C ILE A 63 -3.53 -12.72 26.61
N PHE A 64 -4.82 -12.50 26.89
CA PHE A 64 -5.68 -11.67 26.04
C PHE A 64 -5.20 -10.21 26.01
N THR A 65 -4.84 -9.65 27.17
CA THR A 65 -4.29 -8.28 27.26
C THR A 65 -3.03 -8.11 26.43
N LEU A 66 -2.11 -9.07 26.48
CA LEU A 66 -0.88 -9.06 25.67
C LEU A 66 -1.19 -9.13 24.17
N LEU A 67 -2.12 -10.00 23.76
CA LEU A 67 -2.52 -10.14 22.36
C LEU A 67 -3.21 -8.87 21.85
N PHE A 68 -4.04 -8.23 22.67
CA PHE A 68 -4.70 -6.98 22.32
C PHE A 68 -3.70 -5.83 22.21
N ALA A 69 -2.76 -5.70 23.16
CA ALA A 69 -1.69 -4.70 23.07
C ALA A 69 -0.84 -4.90 21.79
N LEU A 70 -0.47 -6.13 21.48
CA LEU A 70 0.26 -6.46 20.25
C LEU A 70 -0.55 -6.12 19.00
N PHE A 71 -1.86 -6.42 19.00
CA PHE A 71 -2.77 -6.03 17.92
C PHE A 71 -2.78 -4.51 17.71
N VAL A 72 -2.94 -3.71 18.77
CA VAL A 72 -2.96 -2.23 18.67
C VAL A 72 -1.63 -1.69 18.14
N ILE A 73 -0.50 -2.24 18.62
CA ILE A 73 0.83 -1.86 18.14
C ILE A 73 0.98 -2.17 16.64
N LEU A 74 0.65 -3.39 16.21
CA LEU A 74 0.76 -3.79 14.82
C LEU A 74 -0.19 -3.01 13.91
N LEU A 75 -1.42 -2.75 14.36
CA LEU A 75 -2.38 -1.91 13.65
C LEU A 75 -1.81 -0.49 13.44
N THR A 76 -1.22 0.10 14.49
CA THR A 76 -0.61 1.43 14.42
C THR A 76 0.56 1.45 13.45
N VAL A 77 1.45 0.45 13.50
CA VAL A 77 2.57 0.30 12.56
C VAL A 77 2.05 0.16 11.12
N SER A 78 1.02 -0.66 10.92
CA SER A 78 0.37 -0.87 9.62
C SER A 78 -0.20 0.43 9.05
N LEU A 79 -0.84 1.25 9.88
CA LEU A 79 -1.37 2.57 9.48
C LEU A 79 -0.24 3.52 9.06
N VAL A 80 0.85 3.59 9.82
CA VAL A 80 2.02 4.42 9.47
C VAL A 80 2.64 3.97 8.14
N LEU A 81 2.80 2.66 7.93
CA LEU A 81 3.31 2.12 6.67
C LEU A 81 2.38 2.42 5.49
N THR A 82 1.06 2.37 5.72
CA THR A 82 0.05 2.70 4.71
C THR A 82 0.12 4.18 4.33
N TYR A 83 0.25 5.08 5.31
CA TYR A 83 0.46 6.49 5.04
C TYR A 83 1.73 6.75 4.22
N GLN A 84 2.83 6.05 4.52
CA GLN A 84 4.06 6.15 3.73
C GLN A 84 3.91 5.62 2.30
N LEU A 85 3.00 4.67 2.06
CA LEU A 85 2.70 4.12 0.73
C LEU A 85 1.89 5.09 -0.14
N GLN A 86 1.07 5.94 0.48
CA GLN A 86 0.27 6.97 -0.21
C GLN A 86 1.10 8.16 -0.70
N LYS A 87 2.35 8.31 -0.23
CA LYS A 87 3.21 9.38 -0.72
C LYS A 87 3.38 9.25 -2.24
N PRO A 88 3.20 10.35 -3.00
CA PRO A 88 3.38 10.31 -4.44
C PRO A 88 4.81 9.87 -4.74
N ILE A 89 4.94 9.08 -5.80
CA ILE A 89 6.25 8.73 -6.34
C ILE A 89 6.52 9.69 -7.47
N ASP A 90 7.73 10.24 -7.48
CA ASP A 90 8.24 10.97 -8.62
C ASP A 90 8.46 9.98 -9.78
N ILE A 91 7.40 9.75 -10.55
CA ILE A 91 7.46 8.99 -11.79
C ILE A 91 8.20 9.88 -12.79
N TYR A 92 9.29 9.37 -13.34
CA TYR A 92 10.00 10.08 -14.40
C TYR A 92 9.25 9.85 -15.72
N TYR A 93 8.61 10.91 -16.20
CA TYR A 93 8.04 10.98 -17.54
C TYR A 93 9.11 11.46 -18.51
N THR A 94 9.27 10.77 -19.63
CA THR A 94 10.11 11.20 -20.74
C THR A 94 9.30 12.10 -21.65
N HIS A 95 9.84 13.24 -22.05
CA HIS A 95 9.19 14.09 -23.07
C HIS A 95 9.42 13.49 -24.46
N GLU A 96 8.58 13.85 -25.42
CA GLU A 96 8.82 13.47 -26.82
C GLU A 96 10.14 14.08 -27.35
N PRO A 97 10.83 13.42 -28.30
CA PRO A 97 12.09 13.92 -28.87
C PRO A 97 12.03 15.37 -29.37
N ASN A 98 10.88 15.76 -29.93
CA ASN A 98 10.62 17.10 -30.46
C ASN A 98 10.78 18.20 -29.40
N TYR A 99 10.51 17.87 -28.13
CA TYR A 99 10.65 18.81 -27.02
C TYR A 99 12.10 19.27 -26.86
N TYR A 100 13.06 18.36 -27.07
CA TYR A 100 14.48 18.63 -26.92
C TYR A 100 15.14 19.11 -28.20
N TYR A 101 14.47 18.96 -29.35
CA TYR A 101 15.05 19.23 -30.65
C TYR A 101 15.62 20.65 -30.74
N ASN A 102 14.88 21.66 -30.30
CA ASN A 102 15.33 23.06 -30.37
C ASN A 102 16.49 23.36 -29.41
N ASP A 103 16.48 22.80 -28.21
CA ASP A 103 17.54 23.02 -27.21
C ASP A 103 18.83 22.31 -27.63
N ILE A 104 18.70 21.07 -28.11
CA ILE A 104 19.82 20.27 -28.64
C ILE A 104 20.35 20.88 -29.93
N LEU A 105 19.49 21.35 -30.84
CA LEU A 105 19.85 22.09 -32.05
C LEU A 105 20.66 23.33 -31.71
N ASN A 106 20.20 24.12 -30.75
CA ASN A 106 20.90 25.33 -30.31
C ASN A 106 22.26 25.02 -29.68
N GLU A 107 22.36 23.94 -28.90
CA GLU A 107 23.63 23.49 -28.31
C GLU A 107 24.59 22.95 -29.38
N TYR A 108 24.07 22.19 -30.34
CA TYR A 108 24.81 21.62 -31.46
C TYR A 108 25.35 22.71 -32.40
N LYS A 109 24.50 23.67 -32.81
CA LYS A 109 24.90 24.85 -33.59
C LYS A 109 26.00 25.65 -32.88
N LYS A 110 25.87 25.87 -31.56
CA LYS A 110 26.89 26.54 -30.74
C LYS A 110 28.20 25.77 -30.65
N LYS A 111 28.16 24.45 -30.47
CA LYS A 111 29.38 23.61 -30.34
C LYS A 111 30.17 23.52 -31.65
N LEU A 112 29.47 23.51 -32.79
CA LEU A 112 30.10 23.36 -34.10
C LEU A 112 30.32 24.70 -34.83
N ASN A 113 29.87 25.81 -34.24
CA ASN A 113 30.03 27.16 -34.78
C ASN A 113 29.42 27.30 -36.19
N ILE A 114 28.26 26.65 -36.41
CA ILE A 114 27.53 26.62 -37.69
C ILE A 114 26.47 27.73 -37.66
N GLY A 115 26.27 28.41 -38.80
CA GLY A 115 25.19 29.39 -39.00
C GLY A 115 23.80 28.74 -39.06
N ASP A 116 22.81 29.47 -39.60
CA ASP A 116 21.44 28.95 -39.70
C ASP A 116 21.24 27.91 -40.81
N ASP A 117 22.13 27.88 -41.81
CA ASP A 117 22.08 26.93 -42.91
C ASP A 117 22.81 25.64 -42.54
N ILE A 118 22.04 24.57 -42.39
CA ILE A 118 22.50 23.22 -42.10
C ILE A 118 22.46 22.42 -43.41
N ASN A 119 23.54 21.74 -43.76
CA ASN A 119 23.54 20.83 -44.91
C ASN A 119 23.01 19.43 -44.52
N GLU A 120 22.70 18.60 -45.52
CA GLU A 120 22.09 17.28 -45.32
C GLU A 120 22.92 16.37 -44.38
N ASP A 121 24.26 16.44 -44.46
CA ASP A 121 25.18 15.70 -43.59
C ASP A 121 25.15 16.19 -42.12
N GLN A 122 25.05 17.50 -41.90
CA GLN A 122 24.94 18.10 -40.57
C GLN A 122 23.56 17.84 -39.94
N GLU A 123 22.50 17.83 -40.76
CA GLU A 123 21.15 17.47 -40.31
C GLU A 123 21.10 16.01 -39.86
N TYR A 124 21.74 15.10 -40.62
CA TYR A 124 21.89 13.70 -40.22
C TYR A 124 22.62 13.56 -38.88
N LEU A 125 23.77 14.23 -38.71
CA LEU A 125 24.55 14.18 -37.47
C LEU A 125 23.79 14.79 -36.27
N LEU A 126 23.02 15.85 -36.50
CA LEU A 126 22.16 16.45 -35.50
C LEU A 126 21.07 15.47 -35.06
N ASN A 127 20.40 14.82 -36.01
CA ASN A 127 19.35 13.84 -35.72
C ASN A 127 19.92 12.64 -34.94
N GLU A 128 21.13 12.16 -35.27
CA GLU A 128 21.82 11.16 -34.46
C GLU A 128 22.09 11.66 -33.04
N TYR A 129 22.56 12.90 -32.89
CA TYR A 129 22.84 13.48 -31.57
C TYR A 129 21.57 13.62 -30.72
N VAL A 130 20.46 14.06 -31.32
CA VAL A 130 19.14 14.12 -30.66
C VAL A 130 18.70 12.73 -30.22
N ASN A 131 18.79 11.73 -31.11
CA ASN A 131 18.40 10.35 -30.80
C ASN A 131 19.23 9.74 -29.67
N ILE A 132 20.54 10.02 -29.62
CA ILE A 132 21.43 9.56 -28.55
C ILE A 132 21.09 10.23 -27.22
N THR A 133 20.90 11.55 -27.20
CA THR A 133 20.53 12.27 -25.98
C THR A 133 19.17 11.78 -25.46
N TYR A 134 18.21 11.59 -26.35
CA TYR A 134 16.90 11.05 -25.99
C TYR A 134 16.99 9.63 -25.43
N LEU A 135 17.83 8.77 -26.02
CA LEU A 135 18.08 7.43 -25.51
C LEU A 135 18.67 7.46 -24.09
N GLN A 136 19.62 8.35 -23.82
CA GLN A 136 20.20 8.50 -22.49
C GLN A 136 19.16 8.92 -21.45
N GLU A 137 18.27 9.86 -21.81
CA GLU A 137 17.18 10.28 -20.93
C GLU A 137 16.23 9.13 -20.63
N GLN A 138 15.83 8.35 -21.64
CA GLN A 138 15.00 7.16 -21.45
C GLN A 138 15.65 6.14 -20.52
N GLU A 139 16.95 5.89 -20.67
CA GLU A 139 17.68 4.98 -19.77
C GLU A 139 17.71 5.50 -18.33
N ILE A 140 17.89 6.81 -18.14
CA ILE A 140 17.81 7.46 -16.82
C ILE A 140 16.41 7.31 -16.23
N ALA A 141 15.37 7.65 -16.99
CA ALA A 141 13.98 7.55 -16.58
C ALA A 141 13.62 6.12 -16.20
N LEU A 142 14.00 5.15 -17.03
CA LEU A 142 13.79 3.73 -16.79
C LEU A 142 14.48 3.28 -15.50
N SER A 143 15.75 3.64 -15.31
CA SER A 143 16.50 3.27 -14.11
C SER A 143 15.87 3.82 -12.82
N LYS A 144 15.35 5.06 -12.87
CA LYS A 144 14.65 5.71 -11.75
C LYS A 144 13.30 5.03 -11.48
N ASN A 145 12.51 4.80 -12.52
CA ASN A 145 11.20 4.15 -12.41
C ASN A 145 11.30 2.71 -11.90
N ILE A 146 12.30 1.94 -12.34
CA ILE A 146 12.60 0.59 -11.82
C ILE A 146 12.87 0.64 -10.31
N LYS A 147 13.77 1.53 -9.87
CA LYS A 147 14.15 1.66 -8.45
C LYS A 147 12.96 2.09 -7.61
N ALA A 148 12.21 3.08 -8.09
CA ALA A 148 11.01 3.58 -7.42
C ALA A 148 9.93 2.49 -7.29
N TYR A 149 9.65 1.76 -8.37
CA TYR A 149 8.70 0.65 -8.37
C TYR A 149 9.11 -0.46 -7.40
N ARG A 150 10.37 -0.92 -7.46
CA ARG A 150 10.88 -1.97 -6.54
C ARG A 150 10.75 -1.56 -5.08
N SER A 151 11.06 -0.30 -4.77
CA SER A 151 10.92 0.25 -3.42
C SER A 151 9.46 0.28 -2.96
N LYS A 152 8.55 0.84 -3.78
CA LYS A 152 7.10 0.89 -3.46
C LYS A 152 6.51 -0.49 -3.29
N ARG A 153 6.84 -1.41 -4.21
CA ARG A 153 6.41 -2.81 -4.18
C ARG A 153 6.86 -3.50 -2.89
N LYS A 154 8.14 -3.36 -2.50
CA LYS A 154 8.65 -3.94 -1.25
C LYS A 154 7.91 -3.42 -0.02
N LYS A 155 7.66 -2.10 0.04
CA LYS A 155 6.87 -1.49 1.13
C LYS A 155 5.44 -2.01 1.15
N TYR A 156 4.81 -2.17 -0.02
CA TYR A 156 3.45 -2.72 -0.13
C TYR A 156 3.37 -4.12 0.46
N TYR A 157 4.24 -5.04 0.04
CA TYR A 157 4.21 -6.42 0.56
C TYR A 157 4.56 -6.50 2.04
N HIS A 158 5.49 -5.66 2.51
CA HIS A 158 5.79 -5.58 3.93
C HIS A 158 4.55 -5.15 4.74
N ASN A 159 3.88 -4.07 4.32
CA ASN A 159 2.64 -3.60 4.95
C ASN A 159 1.51 -4.64 4.87
N PHE A 160 1.36 -5.32 3.74
CA PHE A 160 0.39 -6.39 3.56
C PHE A 160 0.65 -7.58 4.50
N ASN A 161 1.89 -7.95 4.75
CA ASN A 161 2.19 -9.00 5.72
C ASN A 161 1.86 -8.55 7.15
N VAL A 162 2.17 -7.29 7.49
CA VAL A 162 1.82 -6.72 8.81
C VAL A 162 0.30 -6.69 9.00
N ILE A 163 -0.47 -6.28 7.99
CA ILE A 163 -1.94 -6.24 8.09
C ILE A 163 -2.54 -7.64 8.22
N LEU A 164 -1.97 -8.65 7.55
CA LEU A 164 -2.41 -10.04 7.70
C LEU A 164 -2.19 -10.57 9.11
N VAL A 165 -1.02 -10.33 9.69
CA VAL A 165 -0.74 -10.72 11.09
C VAL A 165 -1.66 -9.97 12.06
N THR A 166 -1.89 -8.68 11.80
CA THR A 166 -2.83 -7.85 12.58
C THR A 166 -4.25 -8.43 12.51
N LEU A 167 -4.68 -8.88 11.32
CA LEU A 167 -5.99 -9.48 11.11
C LEU A 167 -6.16 -10.82 11.85
N ILE A 168 -5.10 -11.64 11.90
CA ILE A 168 -5.11 -12.88 12.69
C ILE A 168 -5.29 -12.57 14.17
N LEU A 169 -4.52 -11.62 14.72
CA LEU A 169 -4.65 -11.21 16.12
C LEU A 169 -6.03 -10.60 16.42
N TYR A 170 -6.57 -9.83 15.48
CA TYR A 170 -7.92 -9.29 15.56
C TYR A 170 -8.97 -10.40 15.65
N VAL A 171 -8.88 -11.46 14.82
CA VAL A 171 -9.81 -12.59 14.87
C VAL A 171 -9.72 -13.32 16.21
N ILE A 172 -8.51 -13.54 16.73
CA ILE A 172 -8.29 -14.21 18.02
C ILE A 172 -8.91 -13.40 19.16
N THR A 173 -8.61 -12.09 19.23
CA THR A 173 -9.12 -11.20 20.28
C THR A 173 -10.64 -11.05 20.20
N SER A 174 -11.20 -10.87 19.00
CA SER A 174 -12.65 -10.77 18.82
C SER A 174 -13.38 -12.06 19.19
N SER A 175 -12.81 -13.22 18.86
CA SER A 175 -13.38 -14.52 19.23
C SER A 175 -13.44 -14.70 20.75
N PHE A 176 -12.41 -14.25 21.46
CA PHE A 176 -12.38 -14.27 22.92
C PHE A 176 -13.50 -13.40 23.53
N VAL A 177 -13.67 -12.17 23.03
CA VAL A 177 -14.74 -11.27 23.49
C VAL A 177 -16.13 -11.86 23.24
N ILE A 178 -16.36 -12.45 22.07
CA ILE A 178 -17.64 -13.09 21.74
C ILE A 178 -17.90 -14.29 22.66
N PHE A 179 -16.86 -15.07 22.98
CA PHE A 179 -16.99 -16.22 23.87
C PHE A 179 -17.34 -15.81 25.31
N GLU A 180 -16.65 -14.81 25.86
CA GLU A 180 -16.94 -14.32 27.21
C GLU A 180 -18.32 -13.66 27.31
N LYS A 181 -18.72 -12.82 26.34
CA LYS A 181 -20.08 -12.26 26.30
C LYS A 181 -21.17 -13.35 26.27
N ARG A 182 -20.95 -14.45 25.55
CA ARG A 182 -21.89 -15.60 25.55
C ARG A 182 -21.94 -16.32 26.90
N LYS A 183 -20.79 -16.49 27.56
CA LYS A 183 -20.72 -17.12 28.88
C LYS A 183 -21.46 -16.30 29.94
N GLU A 184 -21.31 -14.98 29.91
CA GLU A 184 -22.01 -14.06 30.80
C GLU A 184 -23.53 -14.13 30.61
N ASN A 185 -24.01 -14.01 29.37
CA ASN A 185 -25.44 -14.12 29.04
C ASN A 185 -26.05 -15.46 29.48
N ASN A 186 -25.38 -16.58 29.18
CA ASN A 186 -25.85 -17.90 29.58
C ASN A 186 -25.88 -18.08 31.11
N SER A 187 -24.97 -17.42 31.84
CA SER A 187 -24.92 -17.49 33.31
C SER A 187 -26.07 -16.69 33.97
N PHE A 188 -26.48 -15.58 33.34
CA PHE A 188 -27.60 -14.76 33.79
C PHE A 188 -28.94 -15.50 33.66
N ASP A 189 -29.19 -16.14 32.52
CA ASP A 189 -30.39 -16.94 32.30
C ASP A 189 -30.51 -18.11 33.29
N LEU A 190 -29.39 -18.75 33.62
CA LEU A 190 -29.34 -19.84 34.61
C LEU A 190 -29.64 -19.38 36.03
N LYS A 191 -29.19 -18.18 36.43
CA LYS A 191 -29.49 -17.60 37.74
C LYS A 191 -30.97 -17.24 37.85
N ASN A 192 -31.54 -16.55 36.85
CA ASN A 192 -32.96 -16.23 36.82
C ASN A 192 -33.83 -17.49 36.87
N TYR A 193 -33.47 -18.53 36.11
CA TYR A 193 -34.21 -19.79 36.13
C TYR A 193 -34.21 -20.46 37.50
N LYS A 194 -33.06 -20.46 38.21
CA LYS A 194 -32.97 -21.00 39.58
C LYS A 194 -33.78 -20.18 40.58
N GLU A 195 -33.76 -18.85 40.48
CA GLU A 195 -34.56 -17.97 41.33
C GLU A 195 -36.06 -18.20 41.13
N ILE A 196 -36.51 -18.35 39.88
CA ILE A 196 -37.91 -18.68 39.56
C ILE A 196 -38.30 -20.04 40.15
N ILE A 197 -37.46 -21.07 40.03
CA ILE A 197 -37.72 -22.38 40.64
C ILE A 197 -37.79 -22.28 42.16
N ASN A 198 -36.85 -21.58 42.80
CA ASN A 198 -36.83 -21.43 44.25
C ASN A 198 -38.07 -20.67 44.76
N TYR A 199 -38.51 -19.64 44.05
CA TYR A 199 -39.75 -18.91 44.35
C TYR A 199 -40.99 -19.81 44.21
N LEU A 200 -41.06 -20.63 43.17
CA LEU A 200 -42.17 -21.57 42.97
C LEU A 200 -42.21 -22.64 44.06
N ASN A 201 -41.07 -23.17 44.47
CA ASN A 201 -40.97 -24.18 45.52
C ASN A 201 -41.32 -23.61 46.90
N SER A 202 -40.82 -22.41 47.25
CA SER A 202 -41.18 -21.77 48.53
C SER A 202 -42.66 -21.39 48.62
N SER A 203 -43.32 -21.11 47.48
CA SER A 203 -44.76 -20.86 47.45
C SER A 203 -45.63 -22.12 47.65
N LYS A 204 -45.07 -23.32 47.39
CA LYS A 204 -45.75 -24.61 47.59
C LYS A 204 -45.66 -25.10 49.03
N ASP A 205 -44.56 -24.84 49.72
CA ASP A 205 -44.36 -25.27 51.12
C ASP A 205 -45.08 -24.36 52.14
N GLY A 206 -45.63 -23.23 51.69
CA GLY A 206 -46.40 -22.29 52.51
C GLY A 206 -47.92 -22.50 52.51
N ARG A 207 -48.42 -23.63 51.98
CA ARG A 207 -49.84 -24.05 52.03
C ARG A 207 -49.95 -25.41 52.70
#